data_AF-A0A1I5CX90-F1
#
_entry.id   AF-A0A1I5CX90-F1
#
_cell.length_a   1.000
_cell.length_b   1.000
_cell.length_c   1.000
_cell.angle_alpha   90.00
_cell.angle_beta   90.00
_cell.angle_gamma   90.00
#
_symmetry.space_group_name_H-M   'P 1'
#
loop_
_entity.id
_entity.type
_entity.pdbx_description
1 polymer ?
#
loop_
_entity_poly.entity_id
_entity_poly.type
_entity_poly.pdbx_seq_one_letter_code
_entity_poly.pdbx_strand_id
1 'polypeptide(L)' 'MKLDPFYPIVDSATWVELVVPLGIKQIQLRIKDEDIKHIRNEIRKSKIICSRFNCT' A
#
# COMPACT_ATOMS: atom_id res chain seq x y z
N MET A 1 13.23 -8.23 -12.34
CA MET A 1 11.79 -7.92 -12.19
C MET A 1 11.58 -6.47 -12.63
N LYS A 2 10.53 -6.17 -13.39
CA LYS A 2 10.21 -4.80 -13.83
C LYS A 2 9.07 -4.26 -12.96
N LEU A 3 9.25 -3.08 -12.37
CA LEU A 3 8.18 -2.39 -11.63
C LEU A 3 7.12 -1.88 -12.62
N ASP A 4 5.88 -1.77 -12.15
CA ASP A 4 4.85 -1.06 -12.90
C ASP A 4 5.31 0.39 -13.13
N PRO A 5 5.12 0.97 -14.33
CA PRO A 5 5.51 2.35 -14.60
C PRO A 5 4.90 3.36 -13.63
N PHE A 6 3.72 3.06 -13.08
CA PHE A 6 3.07 3.87 -12.07
C PHE A 6 3.14 3.18 -10.70
N TYR A 7 4.17 3.53 -9.93
CA TYR A 7 4.51 2.93 -8.64
C TYR A 7 4.54 4.00 -7.52
N PRO A 8 3.38 4.43 -7.00
CA PRO A 8 3.31 5.40 -5.94
C PRO A 8 3.91 4.88 -4.62
N ILE A 9 4.48 5.81 -3.85
CA ILE A 9 4.96 5.57 -2.48
C ILE A 9 4.06 6.37 -1.54
N VAL A 10 3.43 5.70 -0.57
CA VAL A 10 2.49 6.29 0.38
C VAL A 10 2.85 5.92 1.82
N ASP A 11 2.32 6.65 2.78
CA ASP A 11 2.68 6.57 4.20
C ASP A 11 1.63 5.89 5.09
N SER A 12 0.50 5.45 4.54
CA SER A 12 -0.58 4.83 5.34
C SER A 12 -1.50 3.96 4.50
N ALA A 13 -2.19 3.03 5.16
CA ALA A 13 -3.22 2.20 4.55
C ALA A 13 -4.44 3.02 4.09
N THR A 14 -4.69 4.18 4.70
CA THR A 14 -5.73 5.11 4.27
C THR A 14 -5.44 5.64 2.85
N TRP A 15 -4.18 5.99 2.55
CA TRP A 15 -3.81 6.34 1.18
C TRP A 15 -4.00 5.16 0.22
N VAL A 16 -3.62 3.95 0.63
CA VAL A 16 -3.81 2.73 -0.17
C VAL A 16 -5.30 2.54 -0.51
N GLU A 17 -6.21 2.72 0.46
CA GLU A 17 -7.65 2.61 0.27
C GLU A 17 -8.20 3.61 -0.74
N LEU A 18 -7.67 4.82 -0.77
CA LEU A 18 -8.10 5.87 -1.70
C LEU A 18 -7.60 5.64 -3.12
N VAL A 19 -6.32 5.26 -3.29
CA VAL A 19 -5.69 5.26 -4.61
C VAL A 19 -5.79 3.92 -5.31
N VAL A 20 -5.70 2.79 -4.60
CA VAL A 20 -5.69 1.46 -5.23
C VAL A 20 -6.94 1.18 -6.08
N PRO A 21 -8.18 1.55 -5.66
CA PRO A 21 -9.38 1.36 -6.47
C PRO A 21 -9.37 2.09 -7.82
N LEU A 22 -8.46 3.06 -8.02
CA LEU A 22 -8.32 3.82 -9.26
C LEU A 22 -7.53 3.06 -10.35
N GLY A 23 -7.15 1.81 -10.10
CA GLY A 23 -6.45 0.96 -11.08
C GLY A 23 -4.94 0.87 -10.88
N ILE A 24 -4.44 1.22 -9.69
CA ILE A 24 -3.03 1.04 -9.32
C ILE A 24 -2.71 -0.45 -9.27
N LYS A 25 -1.62 -0.85 -9.94
CA LYS A 25 -1.18 -2.25 -9.99
C LYS A 25 -0.03 -2.54 -9.03
N GLN A 26 0.69 -1.51 -8.59
CA GLN A 26 1.80 -1.65 -7.68
C GLN A 26 1.94 -0.43 -6.77
N ILE A 27 2.15 -0.61 -5.46
CA ILE A 27 2.30 0.49 -4.49
C ILE A 27 3.35 0.18 -3.42
N GLN A 28 4.02 1.21 -2.90
CA GLN A 28 4.93 1.07 -1.77
C GLN A 28 4.38 1.74 -0.52
N LEU A 29 4.23 0.98 0.56
CA LEU A 29 3.99 1.55 1.88
C LEU A 29 5.34 1.90 2.53
N ARG A 30 5.54 3.17 2.90
CA ARG A 30 6.75 3.67 3.54
C ARG A 30 6.40 4.49 4.78
N ILE A 31 6.51 3.84 5.93
CA ILE A 31 6.27 4.43 7.26
C ILE A 31 7.62 4.56 7.97
N LYS A 32 7.86 5.69 8.62
CA LYS A 32 9.07 5.95 9.41
C LYS A 32 8.69 6.26 10.85
N ASP A 33 9.61 6.01 11.77
CA ASP A 33 9.57 6.51 13.15
C ASP A 33 8.29 6.10 13.93
N GLU A 34 7.69 4.99 13.55
CA GLU A 34 6.46 4.45 14.14
C GLU A 34 6.70 3.13 14.88
N ASP A 35 5.79 2.80 15.80
CA ASP A 35 5.88 1.58 16.56
C ASP A 35 5.56 0.32 15.71
N ILE A 36 6.17 -0.81 16.07
CA ILE A 36 6.05 -2.07 15.32
C ILE A 36 4.60 -2.56 15.24
N LYS A 37 3.78 -2.32 16.27
CA LYS A 37 2.37 -2.74 16.28
C LYS A 37 1.57 -1.90 15.30
N HIS A 38 1.82 -0.59 15.24
CA HIS A 38 1.22 0.30 14.24
C HIS A 38 1.64 -0.10 12.83
N ILE A 39 2.94 -0.24 12.55
CA ILE A 39 3.44 -0.67 11.23
C ILE A 39 2.80 -1.99 10.79
N ARG A 40 2.67 -2.97 11.70
CA ARG A 40 2.01 -4.25 11.40
C ARG A 40 0.54 -4.10 11.05
N ASN A 41 -0.17 -3.17 11.70
CA ASN A 41 -1.57 -2.89 11.39
C ASN A 41 -1.71 -2.28 9.99
N GLU A 42 -0.88 -1.30 9.66
CA GLU A 42 -0.89 -0.63 8.35
C GLU A 42 -0.55 -1.59 7.21
N ILE A 43 0.44 -2.48 7.40
CA ILE A 43 0.77 -3.52 6.42
C ILE A 43 -0.42 -4.47 6.21
N ARG A 44 -1.08 -4.93 7.29
CA ARG A 44 -2.22 -5.86 7.17
C ARG A 44 -3.38 -5.24 6.40
N LYS A 45 -3.76 -4.01 6.75
CA LYS A 45 -4.83 -3.28 6.05
C LYS A 45 -4.49 -3.08 4.58
N SER A 46 -3.28 -2.59 4.29
CA SER A 46 -2.82 -2.36 2.92
C SER A 46 -2.85 -3.63 2.08
N LYS A 47 -2.41 -4.77 2.64
CA LYS A 47 -2.46 -6.07 1.94
C LYS A 47 -3.88 -6.53 1.62
N ILE A 48 -4.83 -6.35 2.55
CA ILE A 48 -6.24 -6.69 2.32
C ILE A 48 -6.79 -5.85 1.16
N ILE A 49 -6.54 -4.55 1.17
CA ILE A 49 -6.97 -3.65 0.09
C ILE A 49 -6.33 -4.06 -1.24
N CYS A 50 -5.01 -4.21 -1.30
CA CYS A 50 -4.30 -4.59 -2.52
C CYS A 50 -4.82 -5.91 -3.12
N SER A 51 -5.07 -6.92 -2.27
CA SER A 51 -5.62 -8.22 -2.70
C SER A 51 -7.01 -8.11 -3.33
N ARG A 52 -7.83 -7.14 -2.90
CA ARG A 52 -9.19 -6.92 -3.44
C ARG A 52 -9.18 -6.32 -4.84
N PHE A 53 -8.12 -5.60 -5.20
CA PHE A 53 -8.02 -4.82 -6.43
C PHE A 53 -6.90 -5.27 -7.37
N ASN A 54 -6.31 -6.46 -7.14
CA ASN A 54 -5.20 -7.01 -7.92
C ASN A 54 -3.97 -6.07 -7.99
N CYS A 55 -3.70 -5.35 -6.89
CA CYS A 55 -2.49 -4.56 -6.71
C CYS A 55 -1.45 -5.38 -5.94
N THR A 56 -0.16 -5.15 -6.23
CA THR A 56 0.98 -5.73 -5.50
C THR A 56 1.64 -4.71 -4.57
#